data_AF-A0A1V3NY03-F1
#
_entry.id   AF-A0A1V3NY03-F1
#
_cell.length_a   1.000
_cell.length_b   1.000
_cell.length_c   1.000
_cell.angle_alpha   90.00
_cell.angle_beta   90.00
_cell.angle_gamma   90.00
#
_symmetry.space_group_name_H-M   'P 1'
#
loop_
_entity.id
_entity.type
_entity.pdbx_description
1 polymer ?
#
loop_
_entity_poly.entity_id
_entity_poly.type
_entity_poly.pdbx_seq_one_letter_code
_entity_poly.pdbx_strand_id
1 'polypeptide(L)'
;MKRFTATFVAISLALASVGAAHARQDDIDISRLTSSLDQLANDPSLGSYAQAEQARARDAISRLAQAGRHDRAHALYLAERRVDLAKTAAQLQDAQIKLTQLDREHDQIMLDNSRRETEIARRELERQRLQSQLAQEEAARAQEQGQAYSQAADQARAEADQAKKLAAAQAKVAKAARHEAALAAEAAKAMRSQMQDGSATDVPASSSKKHPKRPDSQP
;
A
#
# COMPACT_ATOMS: atom_id res chain seq x y z
N MET A 1 107.70 23.47 -7.82
CA MET A 1 106.96 22.66 -6.81
C MET A 1 105.73 23.35 -6.22
N LYS A 2 105.70 24.70 -6.01
CA LYS A 2 104.54 25.42 -5.42
C LYS A 2 103.25 25.48 -6.26
N ARG A 3 103.33 25.29 -7.59
CA ARG A 3 102.16 25.33 -8.50
C ARG A 3 101.34 24.04 -8.49
N PHE A 4 101.98 22.89 -8.22
CA PHE A 4 101.30 21.60 -8.09
C PHE A 4 100.59 21.44 -6.74
N THR A 5 101.10 22.06 -5.68
CA THR A 5 100.43 22.09 -4.36
C THR A 5 99.15 22.92 -4.38
N ALA A 6 99.11 24.01 -5.14
CA ALA A 6 97.91 24.85 -5.25
C ALA A 6 96.77 24.15 -6.02
N THR A 7 97.08 23.41 -7.08
CA THR A 7 96.07 22.65 -7.85
C THR A 7 95.54 21.43 -7.09
N PHE A 8 96.39 20.73 -6.32
CA PHE A 8 95.95 19.63 -5.46
C PHE A 8 94.99 20.07 -4.35
N VAL A 9 95.25 21.24 -3.73
CA VAL A 9 94.36 21.80 -2.70
C VAL A 9 92.99 22.17 -3.29
N ALA A 10 92.96 22.80 -4.47
CA ALA A 10 91.70 23.16 -5.14
C ALA A 10 90.84 21.94 -5.52
N ILE A 11 91.45 20.83 -5.95
CA ILE A 11 90.74 19.60 -6.29
C ILE A 11 90.22 18.89 -5.02
N SER A 12 91.00 18.88 -3.94
CA SER A 12 90.55 18.30 -2.66
C SER A 12 89.37 19.06 -2.04
N LEU A 13 89.33 20.39 -2.18
CA LEU A 13 88.22 21.21 -1.69
C LEU A 13 86.95 21.03 -2.52
N ALA A 14 87.08 20.80 -3.83
CA ALA A 14 85.95 20.51 -4.72
C ALA A 14 85.34 19.11 -4.49
N LEU A 15 86.13 18.11 -4.10
CA LEU A 15 85.60 16.78 -3.74
C LEU A 15 84.88 16.80 -2.38
N ALA A 16 85.34 17.62 -1.43
CA ALA A 16 84.71 17.74 -0.11
C ALA A 16 83.32 18.40 -0.18
N SER A 17 83.12 19.39 -1.06
CA SER A 17 81.84 20.08 -1.19
C SER A 17 80.74 19.20 -1.80
N VAL A 18 81.07 18.31 -2.74
CA VAL A 18 80.12 17.35 -3.34
C VAL A 18 79.66 16.30 -2.30
N GLY A 19 80.54 15.88 -1.39
CA GLY A 19 80.20 14.93 -0.32
C GLY A 19 79.17 15.48 0.67
N ALA A 20 79.33 16.74 1.09
CA ALA A 20 78.47 17.39 2.07
C ALA A 20 77.03 17.63 1.55
N ALA A 21 76.86 17.94 0.26
CA ALA A 21 75.54 18.16 -0.33
C ALA A 21 74.68 16.88 -0.35
N HIS A 22 75.28 15.71 -0.62
CA HIS A 22 74.57 14.43 -0.67
C HIS A 22 74.15 13.97 0.74
N ALA A 23 75.03 14.11 1.73
CA ALA A 23 74.71 13.75 3.12
C ALA A 23 73.54 14.61 3.67
N ARG A 24 73.47 15.88 3.27
CA ARG A 24 72.34 16.75 3.64
C ARG A 24 71.02 16.30 3.02
N GLN A 25 71.03 15.87 1.76
CA GLN A 25 69.84 15.37 1.07
C GLN A 25 69.33 14.08 1.72
N ASP A 26 70.26 13.19 2.08
CA ASP A 26 70.00 11.93 2.77
C ASP A 26 69.24 12.12 4.11
N ASP A 27 69.62 13.13 4.89
CA ASP A 27 68.93 13.48 6.14
C ASP A 27 67.53 14.09 5.89
N ILE A 28 67.39 14.86 4.80
CA ILE A 28 66.11 15.44 4.39
C ILE A 28 65.12 14.34 3.99
N ASP A 29 65.55 13.32 3.24
CA ASP A 29 64.66 12.25 2.79
C ASP A 29 64.16 11.38 3.95
N ILE A 30 65.05 11.04 4.89
CA ILE A 30 64.69 10.31 6.10
C ILE A 30 63.73 11.13 6.96
N SER A 31 64.03 12.40 7.23
CA SER A 31 63.16 13.25 8.07
C SER A 31 61.78 13.46 7.45
N ARG A 32 61.71 13.61 6.12
CA ARG A 32 60.45 13.68 5.37
C ARG A 32 59.63 12.40 5.52
N LEU A 33 60.24 11.23 5.32
CA LEU A 33 59.52 9.95 5.41
C LEU A 33 59.06 9.64 6.84
N THR A 34 59.91 9.90 7.83
CA THR A 34 59.57 9.77 9.25
C THR A 34 58.41 10.68 9.63
N SER A 35 58.50 11.98 9.29
CA SER A 35 57.41 12.94 9.54
C SER A 35 56.10 12.51 8.88
N SER A 36 56.17 12.03 7.64
CA SER A 36 54.99 11.55 6.94
C SER A 36 54.36 10.31 7.60
N LEU A 37 55.16 9.43 8.18
CA LEU A 37 54.68 8.23 8.86
C LEU A 37 54.15 8.56 10.26
N ASP A 38 54.78 9.51 10.96
CA ASP A 38 54.29 10.01 12.24
C ASP A 38 52.99 10.79 12.08
N GLN A 39 52.80 11.54 10.99
CA GLN A 39 51.53 12.16 10.66
C GLN A 39 50.41 11.11 10.52
N LEU A 40 50.70 10.01 9.83
CA LEU A 40 49.74 8.90 9.72
C LEU A 40 49.46 8.27 11.09
N ALA A 41 50.50 7.97 11.87
CA ALA A 41 50.37 7.31 13.17
C ALA A 41 49.63 8.17 14.22
N ASN A 42 49.74 9.49 14.13
CA ASN A 42 49.08 10.44 15.03
C ASN A 42 47.72 10.91 14.49
N ASP A 43 47.30 10.47 13.30
CA ASP A 43 45.97 10.77 12.77
C ASP A 43 44.91 10.09 13.66
N PRO A 44 43.95 10.83 14.23
CA PRO A 44 42.92 10.25 15.11
C PRO A 44 42.03 9.21 14.43
N SER A 45 41.87 9.31 13.11
CA SER A 45 41.03 8.42 12.31
C SER A 45 41.82 7.25 11.72
N LEU A 46 43.02 7.50 11.21
CA LEU A 46 43.81 6.51 10.47
C LEU A 46 44.94 5.89 11.28
N GLY A 47 45.37 6.52 12.37
CA GLY A 47 46.58 6.15 13.11
C GLY A 47 46.51 4.79 13.77
N SER A 48 45.30 4.28 14.06
CA SER A 48 45.07 2.93 14.58
C SER A 48 45.05 1.84 13.49
N TYR A 49 44.99 2.20 12.21
CA TYR A 49 44.88 1.26 11.10
C TYR A 49 46.22 0.88 10.47
N ALA A 50 46.24 -0.28 9.82
CA ALA A 50 47.40 -0.82 9.12
C ALA A 50 48.70 -0.85 9.95
N GLN A 51 48.62 -1.13 11.25
CA GLN A 51 49.76 -1.17 12.18
C GLN A 51 50.94 -2.00 11.65
N ALA A 52 50.64 -3.14 11.01
CA ALA A 52 51.65 -3.99 10.41
C ALA A 52 52.40 -3.30 9.26
N GLU A 53 51.71 -2.55 8.40
CA GLU A 53 52.36 -1.79 7.32
C GLU A 53 53.09 -0.55 7.85
N GLN A 54 52.55 0.11 8.88
CA GLN A 54 53.25 1.19 9.56
C GLN A 54 54.58 0.69 10.18
N ALA A 55 54.59 -0.48 10.82
CA ALA A 55 55.80 -1.10 11.34
C ALA A 55 56.81 -1.46 10.23
N ARG A 56 56.34 -1.99 9.10
CA ARG A 56 57.18 -2.27 7.92
C ARG A 56 57.76 -1.00 7.29
N ALA A 57 57.01 0.11 7.30
CA ALA A 57 57.50 1.40 6.84
C ALA A 57 58.59 1.96 7.79
N ARG A 58 58.42 1.84 9.12
CA ARG A 58 59.47 2.19 10.09
C ARG A 58 60.74 1.38 9.90
N ASP A 59 60.63 0.08 9.66
CA ASP A 59 61.78 -0.80 9.36
C ASP A 59 62.48 -0.36 8.06
N ALA A 60 61.73 -0.07 6.99
CA ALA A 60 62.32 0.37 5.73
C ALA A 60 63.04 1.72 5.84
N ILE A 61 62.51 2.68 6.60
CA ILE A 61 63.18 3.95 6.90
C ILE A 61 64.46 3.72 7.72
N SER A 62 64.42 2.79 8.67
CA SER A 62 65.59 2.42 9.49
C SER A 62 66.70 1.79 8.64
N ARG A 63 66.34 0.97 7.65
CA ARG A 63 67.28 0.41 6.67
C ARG A 63 67.85 1.47 5.73
N LEU A 64 67.05 2.44 5.29
CA LEU A 64 67.51 3.60 4.52
C LEU A 64 68.57 4.38 5.30
N ALA A 65 68.35 4.62 6.60
CA ALA A 65 69.31 5.31 7.46
C ALA A 65 70.68 4.60 7.54
N GLN A 66 70.70 3.27 7.45
CA GLN A 66 71.91 2.45 7.51
C GLN A 66 72.51 2.15 6.13
N ALA A 67 71.81 2.48 5.03
CA ALA A 67 72.23 2.13 3.68
C ALA A 67 73.48 2.91 3.25
N GLY A 68 74.47 2.19 2.72
CA GLY A 68 75.66 2.80 2.12
C GLY A 68 75.34 3.52 0.81
N ARG A 69 76.28 4.35 0.35
CA ARG A 69 76.12 5.23 -0.83
C ARG A 69 75.63 4.51 -2.10
N HIS A 70 76.01 3.25 -2.30
CA HIS A 70 75.66 2.49 -3.50
C HIS A 70 74.23 1.93 -3.47
N ASP A 71 73.75 1.51 -2.29
CA ASP A 71 72.41 0.93 -2.12
C ASP A 71 71.35 1.97 -1.73
N ARG A 72 71.78 3.20 -1.44
CA ARG A 72 70.94 4.29 -0.92
C ARG A 72 69.71 4.57 -1.78
N ALA A 73 69.89 4.68 -3.10
CA ALA A 73 68.78 4.96 -4.02
C ALA A 73 67.72 3.85 -4.00
N HIS A 74 68.16 2.59 -3.90
CA HIS A 74 67.26 1.45 -3.80
C HIS A 74 66.54 1.41 -2.45
N ALA A 75 67.28 1.63 -1.35
CA ALA A 75 66.70 1.71 -0.01
C ALA A 75 65.67 2.85 0.12
N LEU A 76 65.93 4.00 -0.53
CA LEU A 76 65.02 5.14 -0.56
C LEU A 76 63.72 4.77 -1.27
N TYR A 77 63.82 4.19 -2.46
CA TYR A 77 62.65 3.72 -3.22
C TYR A 77 61.79 2.73 -2.41
N LEU A 78 62.42 1.78 -1.71
CA LEU A 78 61.68 0.83 -0.87
C LEU A 78 61.02 1.51 0.34
N ALA A 79 61.70 2.47 0.98
CA ALA A 79 61.14 3.21 2.10
C ALA A 79 59.94 4.08 1.68
N GLU A 80 60.05 4.79 0.56
CA GLU A 80 58.94 5.54 -0.04
C GLU A 80 57.75 4.63 -0.31
N ARG A 81 57.99 3.49 -0.99
CA ARG A 81 56.92 2.56 -1.33
C ARG A 81 56.24 1.98 -0.10
N ARG A 82 56.98 1.74 0.98
CA ARG A 82 56.42 1.24 2.24
C ARG A 82 55.59 2.27 2.98
N VAL A 83 56.01 3.53 3.01
CA VAL A 83 55.23 4.63 3.59
C VAL A 83 53.92 4.82 2.82
N ASP A 84 53.96 4.78 1.48
CA ASP A 84 52.75 4.86 0.65
C ASP A 84 51.81 3.67 0.89
N LEU A 85 52.36 2.47 1.01
CA LEU A 85 51.58 1.27 1.32
C LEU A 85 50.92 1.37 2.69
N ALA A 86 51.61 1.89 3.71
CA ALA A 86 51.03 2.10 5.04
C ALA A 86 49.83 3.06 5.00
N LYS A 87 49.95 4.19 4.27
CA LYS A 87 48.87 5.16 4.11
C LYS A 87 47.66 4.56 3.38
N THR A 88 47.91 3.93 2.24
CA THR A 88 46.84 3.34 1.42
C THR A 88 46.15 2.17 2.13
N ALA A 89 46.91 1.35 2.87
CA ALA A 89 46.34 0.29 3.70
C ALA A 89 45.47 0.85 4.85
N ALA A 90 45.90 1.94 5.50
CA ALA A 90 45.10 2.58 6.54
C ALA A 90 43.78 3.14 5.98
N GLN A 91 43.84 3.81 4.82
CA GLN A 91 42.64 4.31 4.12
C GLN A 91 41.71 3.17 3.68
N LEU A 92 42.26 2.07 3.18
CA LEU A 92 41.49 0.88 2.79
C LEU A 92 40.77 0.28 4.00
N GLN A 93 41.45 0.13 5.13
CA GLN A 93 40.86 -0.42 6.34
C GLN A 93 39.75 0.49 6.88
N ASP A 94 39.95 1.81 6.90
CA ASP A 94 38.91 2.78 7.26
C ASP A 94 37.67 2.65 6.36
N ALA A 95 37.87 2.59 5.04
CA ALA A 95 36.78 2.43 4.08
C ALA A 95 36.02 1.11 4.27
N GLN A 96 36.71 0.00 4.55
CA GLN A 96 36.07 -1.30 4.82
C GLN A 96 35.21 -1.29 6.08
N ILE A 97 35.68 -0.63 7.15
CA ILE A 97 34.91 -0.49 8.40
C ILE A 97 33.66 0.34 8.14
N LYS A 98 33.80 1.47 7.44
CA LYS A 98 32.66 2.31 7.06
C LYS A 98 31.65 1.53 6.22
N LEU A 99 32.10 0.80 5.19
CA LEU A 99 31.21 -0.03 4.36
C LEU A 99 30.44 -1.04 5.22
N THR A 100 31.13 -1.73 6.12
CA THR A 100 30.48 -2.70 7.04
C THR A 100 29.46 -2.02 7.96
N GLN A 101 29.72 -0.79 8.40
CA GLN A 101 28.76 -0.02 9.20
C GLN A 101 27.54 0.37 8.37
N LEU A 102 27.75 0.90 7.17
CA LEU A 102 26.68 1.29 6.25
C LEU A 102 25.80 0.09 5.86
N ASP A 103 26.39 -1.08 5.63
CA ASP A 103 25.64 -2.30 5.32
C ASP A 103 24.70 -2.68 6.48
N ARG A 104 25.19 -2.60 7.73
CA ARG A 104 24.35 -2.86 8.91
C ARG A 104 23.22 -1.84 9.06
N GLU A 105 23.50 -0.56 8.81
CA GLU A 105 22.51 0.51 8.86
C GLU A 105 21.45 0.31 7.76
N HIS A 106 21.88 -0.05 6.56
CA HIS A 106 21.00 -0.38 5.44
C HIS A 106 20.08 -1.57 5.78
N ASP A 107 20.63 -2.66 6.32
CA ASP A 107 19.85 -3.83 6.69
C ASP A 107 18.83 -3.52 7.78
N GLN A 108 19.22 -2.70 8.76
CA GLN A 108 18.31 -2.22 9.81
C GLN A 108 17.15 -1.40 9.22
N ILE A 109 17.44 -0.48 8.29
CA ILE A 109 16.42 0.31 7.60
C ILE A 109 15.46 -0.59 6.81
N MET A 110 15.99 -1.59 6.09
CA MET A 110 15.17 -2.53 5.32
C MET A 110 14.26 -3.37 6.22
N LEU A 111 14.76 -3.83 7.36
CA LEU A 111 13.96 -4.57 8.34
C LEU A 111 12.84 -3.68 8.93
N ASP A 112 13.15 -2.43 9.26
CA ASP A 112 12.15 -1.52 9.83
C ASP A 112 11.09 -1.10 8.81
N ASN A 113 11.48 -0.91 7.54
CA ASN A 113 10.53 -0.70 6.44
C ASN A 113 9.64 -1.92 6.25
N SER A 114 10.21 -3.13 6.21
CA SER A 114 9.44 -4.37 6.09
C SER A 114 8.43 -4.53 7.23
N ARG A 115 8.82 -4.22 8.47
CA ARG A 115 7.92 -4.23 9.63
C ARG A 115 6.75 -3.26 9.43
N ARG A 116 7.04 -2.00 9.05
CA ARG A 116 6.00 -0.99 8.79
C ARG A 116 5.05 -1.42 7.68
N GLU A 117 5.58 -1.99 6.60
CA GLU A 117 4.77 -2.53 5.49
C GLU A 117 3.87 -3.67 5.95
N THR A 118 4.38 -4.61 6.76
CA THR A 118 3.53 -5.69 7.31
C THR A 118 2.44 -5.17 8.23
N GLU A 119 2.70 -4.12 9.02
CA GLU A 119 1.69 -3.49 9.87
C GLU A 119 0.60 -2.79 9.04
N ILE A 120 0.99 -2.06 7.99
CA ILE A 120 0.05 -1.41 7.07
C ILE A 120 -0.79 -2.47 6.35
N ALA A 121 -0.17 -3.53 5.84
CA ALA A 121 -0.87 -4.63 5.18
C ALA A 121 -1.87 -5.34 6.11
N ARG A 122 -1.51 -5.55 7.39
CA ARG A 122 -2.42 -6.10 8.40
C ARG A 122 -3.63 -5.20 8.65
N ARG A 123 -3.40 -3.89 8.83
CA ARG A 123 -4.49 -2.92 9.03
C ARG A 123 -5.41 -2.86 7.81
N GLU A 124 -4.84 -2.91 6.61
CA GLU A 124 -5.64 -2.89 5.39
C GLU A 124 -6.45 -4.18 5.20
N LEU A 125 -5.88 -5.34 5.51
CA LEU A 125 -6.60 -6.61 5.53
C LEU A 125 -7.73 -6.61 6.55
N GLU A 126 -7.51 -6.05 7.74
CA GLU A 126 -8.55 -5.90 8.78
C GLU A 126 -9.69 -5.00 8.29
N ARG A 127 -9.39 -3.87 7.65
CA ARG A 127 -10.41 -2.99 7.04
C ARG A 127 -11.21 -3.73 5.97
N GLN A 128 -10.56 -4.46 5.08
CA GLN A 128 -11.23 -5.22 4.03
C GLN A 128 -12.13 -6.32 4.60
N ARG A 129 -11.70 -7.00 5.67
CA ARG A 129 -12.53 -7.98 6.38
C ARG A 129 -13.78 -7.35 6.99
N LEU A 130 -13.64 -6.20 7.66
CA LEU A 130 -14.77 -5.48 8.23
C LEU A 130 -15.77 -5.04 7.14
N GLN A 131 -15.28 -4.47 6.03
CA GLN A 131 -16.13 -4.10 4.89
C GLN A 131 -16.85 -5.31 4.30
N SER A 132 -16.16 -6.45 4.17
CA SER A 132 -16.75 -7.69 3.66
C SER A 132 -17.82 -8.25 4.59
N GLN A 133 -17.61 -8.19 5.91
CA GLN A 133 -18.60 -8.60 6.91
C GLN A 133 -19.85 -7.72 6.85
N LEU A 134 -19.68 -6.40 6.80
CA LEU A 134 -20.79 -5.46 6.66
C LEU A 134 -21.59 -5.71 5.38
N ALA A 135 -20.91 -5.91 4.25
CA ALA A 135 -21.57 -6.23 2.98
C ALA A 135 -22.36 -7.56 3.05
N GLN A 136 -21.84 -8.57 3.75
CA GLN A 136 -22.55 -9.84 3.97
C GLN A 136 -23.78 -9.65 4.86
N GLU A 137 -23.69 -8.85 5.92
CA GLU A 137 -24.84 -8.53 6.78
C GLU A 137 -25.91 -7.74 6.03
N GLU A 138 -25.52 -6.76 5.22
CA GLU A 138 -26.46 -6.00 4.37
C GLU A 138 -27.13 -6.88 3.33
N ALA A 139 -26.39 -7.79 2.69
CA ALA A 139 -26.94 -8.77 1.77
C ALA A 139 -27.92 -9.72 2.46
N ALA A 140 -27.61 -10.20 3.66
CA ALA A 140 -28.50 -11.05 4.45
C ALA A 140 -29.79 -10.30 4.82
N ARG A 141 -29.69 -9.05 5.29
CA ARG A 141 -30.88 -8.21 5.57
C ARG A 141 -31.73 -7.95 4.33
N ALA A 142 -31.11 -7.68 3.19
CA ALA A 142 -31.83 -7.50 1.93
C ALA A 142 -32.55 -8.79 1.50
N GLN A 143 -31.93 -9.95 1.71
CA GLN A 143 -32.54 -11.24 1.44
C GLN A 143 -33.74 -11.52 2.37
N GLU A 144 -33.62 -11.25 3.67
CA GLU A 144 -34.72 -11.37 4.64
C GLU A 144 -35.90 -10.46 4.27
N GLN A 145 -35.63 -9.20 3.90
CA GLN A 145 -36.66 -8.28 3.43
C GLN A 145 -37.32 -8.80 2.15
N GLY A 146 -36.54 -9.27 1.17
CA GLY A 146 -37.07 -9.88 -0.05
C GLY A 146 -38.00 -11.07 0.21
N GLN A 147 -37.63 -11.94 1.16
CA GLN A 147 -38.48 -13.05 1.59
C GLN A 147 -39.77 -12.57 2.26
N ALA A 148 -39.70 -11.57 3.14
CA ALA A 148 -40.87 -10.99 3.79
C ALA A 148 -41.83 -10.35 2.76
N TYR A 149 -41.31 -9.62 1.77
CA TYR A 149 -42.10 -9.06 0.68
C TYR A 149 -42.78 -10.14 -0.17
N SER A 150 -42.06 -11.23 -0.48
CA SER A 150 -42.65 -12.38 -1.20
C SER A 150 -43.80 -12.99 -0.41
N GLN A 151 -43.60 -13.25 0.88
CA GLN A 151 -44.64 -13.81 1.74
C GLN A 151 -45.86 -12.91 1.85
N ALA A 152 -45.67 -11.60 2.01
CA ALA A 152 -46.75 -10.63 2.03
C ALA A 152 -47.51 -10.58 0.69
N ALA A 153 -46.79 -10.64 -0.44
CA ALA A 153 -47.41 -10.69 -1.77
C ALA A 153 -48.23 -11.98 -1.98
N ASP A 154 -47.74 -13.12 -1.51
CA ASP A 154 -48.45 -14.39 -1.61
C ASP A 154 -49.69 -14.43 -0.71
N GLN A 155 -49.62 -13.86 0.50
CA GLN A 155 -50.78 -13.68 1.38
C GLN A 155 -51.84 -12.76 0.74
N ALA A 156 -51.43 -11.61 0.21
CA ALA A 156 -52.34 -10.68 -0.46
C ALA A 156 -53.03 -11.31 -1.68
N ARG A 157 -52.31 -12.15 -2.44
CA ARG A 157 -52.88 -12.93 -3.55
C ARG A 157 -53.91 -13.94 -3.05
N ALA A 158 -53.61 -14.67 -1.98
CA ALA A 158 -54.52 -15.64 -1.39
C ALA A 158 -55.81 -14.98 -0.87
N GLU A 159 -55.69 -13.84 -0.18
CA GLU A 159 -56.85 -13.05 0.28
C GLU A 159 -57.68 -12.51 -0.88
N ALA A 160 -57.04 -11.98 -1.93
CA ALA A 160 -57.73 -11.51 -3.12
C ALA A 160 -58.50 -12.65 -3.81
N ASP A 161 -57.93 -13.84 -3.88
CA ASP A 161 -58.59 -15.00 -4.48
C ASP A 161 -59.74 -15.53 -3.61
N GLN A 162 -59.64 -15.45 -2.28
CA GLN A 162 -60.77 -15.73 -1.37
C GLN A 162 -61.89 -14.70 -1.56
N ALA A 163 -61.57 -13.41 -1.63
CA ALA A 163 -62.54 -12.34 -1.87
C ALA A 163 -63.27 -12.52 -3.22
N LYS A 164 -62.54 -12.88 -4.29
CA LYS A 164 -63.15 -13.22 -5.59
C LYS A 164 -64.11 -14.40 -5.50
N LYS A 165 -63.75 -15.47 -4.78
CA LYS A 165 -64.62 -16.64 -4.58
C LYS A 165 -65.90 -16.28 -3.83
N LEU A 166 -65.79 -15.48 -2.77
CA LEU A 166 -66.93 -14.98 -2.01
C LEU A 166 -67.84 -14.09 -2.86
N ALA A 167 -67.28 -13.13 -3.61
CA ALA A 167 -68.04 -12.29 -4.53
C ALA A 167 -68.77 -13.12 -5.61
N ALA A 168 -68.12 -14.14 -6.16
CA ALA A 168 -68.75 -15.06 -7.12
C ALA A 168 -69.90 -15.87 -6.50
N ALA A 169 -69.75 -16.32 -5.25
CA ALA A 169 -70.81 -17.01 -4.52
C ALA A 169 -72.00 -16.07 -4.24
N GLN A 170 -71.74 -14.85 -3.77
CA GLN A 170 -72.78 -13.82 -3.54
C GLN A 170 -73.52 -13.47 -4.84
N ALA A 171 -72.81 -13.32 -5.95
CA ALA A 171 -73.41 -13.06 -7.26
C ALA A 171 -74.35 -14.21 -7.70
N LYS A 172 -73.99 -15.47 -7.42
CA LYS A 172 -74.86 -16.63 -7.68
C LYS A 172 -76.12 -16.59 -6.82
N VAL A 173 -75.99 -16.31 -5.52
CA VAL A 173 -77.13 -16.17 -4.60
C VAL A 173 -78.07 -15.04 -5.06
N ALA A 174 -77.53 -13.87 -5.38
CA ALA A 174 -78.31 -12.75 -5.89
C ALA A 174 -79.04 -13.08 -7.20
N LYS A 175 -78.40 -13.83 -8.10
CA LYS A 175 -79.02 -14.29 -9.35
C LYS A 175 -80.15 -15.29 -9.10
N ALA A 176 -79.96 -16.25 -8.19
CA ALA A 176 -81.00 -17.20 -7.80
C ALA A 176 -82.21 -16.48 -7.17
N ALA A 177 -81.98 -15.56 -6.23
CA ALA A 177 -83.05 -14.75 -5.63
C ALA A 177 -83.84 -13.94 -6.67
N ARG A 178 -83.17 -13.35 -7.66
CA ARG A 178 -83.84 -12.66 -8.79
C ARG A 178 -84.68 -13.62 -9.63
N HIS A 179 -84.19 -14.83 -9.87
CA HIS A 179 -84.92 -15.85 -10.63
C HIS A 179 -86.16 -16.34 -9.88
N GLU A 180 -86.05 -16.60 -8.58
CA GLU A 180 -87.18 -16.96 -7.72
C GLU A 180 -88.22 -15.83 -7.67
N ALA A 181 -87.80 -14.57 -7.53
CA ALA A 181 -88.69 -13.41 -7.59
C ALA A 181 -89.41 -13.29 -8.95
N ALA A 182 -88.70 -13.55 -10.06
CA ALA A 182 -89.29 -13.55 -11.40
C ALA A 182 -90.32 -14.67 -11.57
N LEU A 183 -90.01 -15.90 -11.15
CA LEU A 183 -90.95 -17.02 -11.18
C LEU A 183 -92.18 -16.76 -10.31
N ALA A 184 -92.01 -16.19 -9.12
CA ALA A 184 -93.12 -15.81 -8.25
C ALA A 184 -94.01 -14.73 -8.90
N ALA A 185 -93.40 -13.75 -9.59
CA ALA A 185 -94.12 -12.73 -10.34
C ALA A 185 -94.89 -13.33 -11.55
N GLU A 186 -94.29 -14.27 -12.27
CA GLU A 186 -94.96 -15.01 -13.34
C GLU A 186 -96.10 -15.88 -12.83
N ALA A 187 -95.91 -16.61 -11.73
CA ALA A 187 -96.96 -17.39 -11.09
C ALA A 187 -98.12 -16.50 -10.63
N ALA A 188 -97.82 -15.36 -10.00
CA ALA A 188 -98.83 -14.37 -9.63
C ALA A 188 -99.58 -13.81 -10.85
N LYS A 189 -98.87 -13.59 -11.97
CA LYS A 189 -99.48 -13.16 -13.23
C LYS A 189 -100.35 -14.26 -13.85
N ALA A 190 -99.92 -15.52 -13.82
CA ALA A 190 -100.66 -16.67 -14.31
C ALA A 190 -101.94 -16.93 -13.49
N MET A 191 -101.87 -16.81 -12.17
CA MET A 191 -103.06 -16.82 -11.30
C MET A 191 -103.99 -15.66 -11.63
N ARG A 192 -103.45 -14.45 -11.88
CA ARG A 192 -104.26 -13.30 -12.32
C ARG A 192 -104.93 -13.54 -13.68
N SER A 193 -104.26 -14.19 -14.64
CA SER A 193 -104.88 -14.53 -15.93
C SER A 193 -105.91 -15.65 -15.81
N GLN A 194 -105.72 -16.67 -14.95
CA GLN A 194 -106.78 -17.67 -14.67
C GLN A 194 -108.01 -17.03 -14.01
N MET A 195 -107.81 -16.08 -13.09
CA MET A 195 -108.92 -15.32 -12.53
C MET A 195 -109.63 -14.46 -13.61
N GLN A 196 -108.89 -13.96 -14.61
CA GLN A 196 -109.46 -13.19 -15.72
C GLN A 196 -110.14 -14.03 -16.80
N ASP A 197 -109.65 -15.24 -17.10
CA ASP A 197 -110.32 -16.21 -17.99
C ASP A 197 -111.57 -16.81 -17.32
N GLY A 198 -111.58 -16.97 -16.00
CA GLY A 198 -112.79 -17.28 -15.23
C GLY A 198 -113.75 -16.10 -15.09
N SER A 199 -113.31 -14.89 -15.46
CA SER A 199 -114.10 -13.65 -15.39
C SER A 199 -114.17 -12.93 -16.75
N ALA A 200 -114.24 -13.69 -17.85
CA ALA A 200 -114.51 -13.16 -19.18
C ALA A 200 -115.98 -13.39 -19.58
N THR A 201 -116.91 -13.01 -18.70
CA THR A 201 -118.23 -12.49 -19.07
C THR A 201 -118.60 -11.39 -18.08
N ASP A 202 -118.98 -10.25 -18.64
CA ASP A 202 -119.54 -9.04 -18.04
C ASP A 202 -118.60 -7.95 -17.46
N VAL A 203 -118.33 -6.99 -18.36
CA VAL A 203 -118.07 -5.54 -18.16
C VAL A 203 -119.47 -4.88 -17.95
N PRO A 204 -119.72 -3.69 -17.32
CA PRO A 204 -118.95 -2.46 -17.58
C PRO A 204 -118.93 -1.27 -16.57
N ALA A 205 -118.08 -0.29 -16.95
CA ALA A 205 -118.13 1.19 -16.77
C ALA A 205 -118.10 1.79 -15.33
N SER A 206 -117.55 2.97 -15.01
CA SER A 206 -117.19 4.18 -15.77
C SER A 206 -116.19 5.10 -15.02
N SER A 207 -115.53 5.97 -15.78
CA SER A 207 -115.12 7.38 -15.51
C SER A 207 -114.32 7.84 -14.26
N SER A 208 -113.17 8.50 -14.47
CA SER A 208 -113.03 9.98 -14.40
C SER A 208 -111.57 10.49 -14.31
N LYS A 209 -111.38 11.71 -14.82
CA LYS A 209 -110.16 12.54 -14.96
C LYS A 209 -109.36 12.80 -13.67
N LYS A 210 -108.02 12.92 -13.78
CA LYS A 210 -107.26 14.18 -13.54
C LYS A 210 -105.74 14.03 -13.81
N HIS A 211 -105.19 14.99 -14.54
CA HIS A 211 -103.78 15.42 -14.56
C HIS A 211 -103.54 16.39 -13.37
N PRO A 212 -102.33 16.94 -13.07
CA PRO A 212 -101.00 16.80 -13.69
C PRO A 212 -99.81 16.72 -12.67
N LYS A 213 -98.56 16.62 -13.17
CA LYS A 213 -97.37 17.48 -12.86
C LYS A 213 -96.02 16.74 -13.00
N ARG A 214 -95.16 17.32 -13.85
CA ARG A 214 -93.68 17.30 -13.86
C ARG A 214 -93.14 18.25 -12.75
N PRO A 215 -91.81 18.45 -12.57
CA PRO A 215 -90.61 17.60 -12.71
C PRO A 215 -89.67 17.79 -11.48
N ASP A 216 -88.38 17.43 -11.64
CA ASP A 216 -87.15 17.91 -10.96
C ASP A 216 -86.37 16.74 -10.35
N SER A 217 -85.29 16.21 -10.95
CA SER A 217 -83.98 16.79 -11.24
C SER A 217 -83.39 17.57 -10.07
N GLN A 218 -82.35 17.02 -9.43
CA GLN A 218 -81.04 17.67 -9.22
C GLN A 218 -80.06 16.74 -8.45
N PRO A 219 -78.77 17.11 -8.38
CA PRO A 219 -77.62 16.26 -8.69
C PRO A 219 -77.03 15.44 -7.54
#